data_AF-A0A521UTF4-F1
#
_entry.id   AF-A0A521UTF4-F1
#
_cell.length_a   1.000
_cell.length_b   1.000
_cell.length_c   1.000
_cell.angle_alpha   90.00
_cell.angle_beta   90.00
_cell.angle_gamma   90.00
#
_symmetry.space_group_name_H-M   'P 1'
#
loop_
_entity.id
_entity.type
_entity.pdbx_description
1 polymer ?
#
loop_
_entity_poly.entity_id
_entity_poly.type
_entity_poly.pdbx_seq_one_letter_code
_entity_poly.pdbx_strand_id
1 'polypeptide(L)'
;MADKTFVDPQKPNMPEGIEHPSLKSYSTLQMFFLVRLGHLLRMRREWAGKLSADHWRLRLLSKAIYSTYQDCLAQGVSADAKSLFERERQAQGEDDHPEN
;
A
#
# COMPACT_ATOMS: atom_id res chain seq x y z
N MET A 1 -6.85 -40.81 -54.61
CA MET A 1 -5.48 -40.26 -54.69
C MET A 1 -5.45 -38.95 -53.90
N ALA A 2 -4.64 -38.91 -52.82
CA ALA A 2 -4.16 -37.79 -51.98
C ALA A 2 -5.16 -36.65 -51.63
N ASP A 3 -5.69 -36.53 -50.42
CA ASP A 3 -5.05 -36.11 -49.15
C ASP A 3 -4.14 -34.87 -49.25
N LYS A 4 -4.56 -33.80 -48.58
CA LYS A 4 -3.70 -32.86 -47.82
C LYS A 4 -4.57 -31.89 -47.01
N THR A 5 -4.80 -32.28 -45.77
CA THR A 5 -5.04 -31.35 -44.67
C THR A 5 -3.77 -30.52 -44.47
N PHE A 6 -3.85 -29.20 -44.63
CA PHE A 6 -2.82 -28.28 -44.16
C PHE A 6 -3.34 -27.64 -42.87
N VAL A 7 -3.11 -28.32 -41.76
CA VAL A 7 -3.29 -27.77 -40.41
C VAL A 7 -1.98 -27.10 -40.04
N ASP A 8 -2.01 -25.78 -39.94
CA ASP A 8 -0.88 -24.93 -39.58
C ASP A 8 -0.46 -25.22 -38.10
N PRO A 9 0.69 -25.85 -37.83
CA PRO A 9 0.98 -26.40 -36.52
C PRO A 9 1.89 -25.46 -35.71
N GLN A 10 1.51 -24.19 -35.50
CA GLN A 10 2.23 -23.37 -34.50
C GLN A 10 1.56 -22.08 -34.00
N LYS A 11 0.27 -22.13 -33.65
CA LYS A 11 -0.26 -21.16 -32.65
C LYS A 11 -0.20 -21.82 -31.27
N PRO A 12 0.69 -21.39 -30.36
CA PRO A 12 0.61 -21.85 -28.99
C PRO A 12 -0.75 -21.42 -28.44
N ASN A 13 -1.57 -22.41 -28.08
CA ASN A 13 -2.83 -22.23 -27.40
C ASN A 13 -2.52 -21.60 -26.04
N MET A 14 -2.53 -20.26 -25.96
CA MET A 14 -2.37 -19.58 -24.68
C MET A 14 -3.62 -19.89 -23.85
N PRO A 15 -3.48 -20.38 -22.62
CA PRO A 15 -4.63 -20.57 -21.74
C PRO A 15 -5.30 -19.21 -21.53
N GLU A 16 -6.51 -19.07 -22.06
CA GLU A 16 -7.41 -17.97 -21.71
C GLU A 16 -7.61 -17.97 -20.18
N GLY A 17 -7.28 -16.85 -19.53
CA GLY A 17 -7.82 -16.56 -18.20
C GLY A 17 -6.90 -16.81 -17.00
N ILE A 18 -5.57 -16.73 -17.13
CA ILE A 18 -4.78 -16.35 -15.94
C ILE A 18 -4.82 -14.82 -15.85
N GLU A 19 -5.83 -14.29 -15.14
CA GLU A 19 -5.82 -12.90 -14.71
C GLU A 19 -4.61 -12.71 -13.78
N HIS A 20 -3.47 -12.36 -14.37
CA HIS A 20 -2.32 -11.92 -13.59
C HIS A 20 -2.78 -10.68 -12.81
N PRO A 21 -2.60 -10.65 -11.47
CA PRO A 21 -2.91 -9.45 -10.71
C PRO A 21 -2.12 -8.31 -11.34
N SER A 22 -2.84 -7.39 -11.99
CA SER A 22 -2.24 -6.23 -12.62
C SER A 22 -1.43 -5.51 -11.55
N LEU A 23 -0.10 -5.54 -11.67
CA LEU A 23 0.77 -4.81 -10.78
C LEU A 23 0.40 -3.33 -10.91
N LYS A 24 -0.14 -2.77 -9.83
CA LYS A 24 -0.56 -1.37 -9.79
C LYS A 24 0.65 -0.49 -10.07
N SER A 25 0.65 0.17 -11.22
CA SER A 25 1.68 1.13 -11.60
C SER A 25 1.36 2.49 -11.01
N TYR A 26 2.25 3.02 -10.18
CA TYR A 26 2.13 4.36 -9.59
C TYR A 26 2.99 5.35 -10.35
N SER A 27 2.51 6.59 -10.46
CA SER A 27 3.39 7.70 -10.83
C SER A 27 4.41 7.96 -9.72
N THR A 28 5.52 8.62 -10.06
CA THR A 28 6.55 9.02 -9.08
C THR A 28 5.95 9.82 -7.92
N LEU A 29 5.00 10.72 -8.22
CA LEU A 29 4.37 11.57 -7.21
C LEU A 29 3.41 10.79 -6.31
N GLN A 30 2.63 9.86 -6.88
CA GLN A 30 1.79 8.94 -6.11
C GLN A 30 2.63 8.08 -5.14
N MET A 31 3.70 7.48 -5.66
CA MET A 31 4.61 6.67 -4.84
C MET A 31 5.25 7.51 -3.72
N PHE A 32 5.68 8.73 -4.03
CA PHE A 32 6.28 9.64 -3.05
C PHE A 32 5.35 9.87 -1.85
N PHE A 33 4.08 10.21 -2.08
CA PHE A 33 3.14 10.46 -0.99
C PHE A 33 2.79 9.19 -0.20
N LEU A 34 2.67 8.04 -0.86
CA LEU A 34 2.42 6.76 -0.18
C LEU A 34 3.59 6.36 0.73
N VAL A 35 4.83 6.47 0.24
CA VAL A 35 6.05 6.20 1.04
C VAL A 35 6.14 7.17 2.21
N ARG A 36 5.92 8.47 1.97
CA ARG A 36 5.94 9.50 3.00
C ARG A 36 4.88 9.23 4.08
N LEU A 37 3.66 8.87 3.69
CA LEU A 37 2.59 8.56 4.62
C LEU A 37 2.95 7.35 5.49
N GLY A 38 3.45 6.27 4.89
CA GLY A 38 3.90 5.09 5.62
C GLY A 38 5.00 5.38 6.64
N HIS A 39 5.97 6.23 6.27
CA HIS A 39 7.04 6.66 7.17
C HIS A 39 6.51 7.48 8.36
N LEU A 40 5.61 8.43 8.11
CA LEU A 40 5.02 9.27 9.17
C LEU A 40 4.18 8.44 10.16
N LEU A 41 3.43 7.46 9.66
CA LEU A 41 2.65 6.53 10.48
C LEU A 41 3.54 5.73 11.42
N ARG A 42 4.60 5.12 10.87
CA ARG A 42 5.59 4.38 11.66
C ARG A 42 6.23 5.25 12.74
N MET A 43 6.66 6.46 12.39
CA MET A 43 7.21 7.42 13.36
C MET A 43 6.20 7.72 14.48
N ARG A 44 4.91 7.89 14.16
CA ARG A 44 3.89 8.13 15.19
C ARG A 44 3.81 6.97 16.18
N ARG A 45 3.83 5.72 15.71
CA ARG A 45 3.84 4.53 16.58
C ARG A 45 5.10 4.48 17.45
N GLU A 46 6.27 4.65 16.86
CA GLU A 46 7.55 4.62 17.58
C GLU A 46 7.64 5.64 18.71
N TRP A 47 7.04 6.83 18.52
CA TRP A 47 7.04 7.89 19.52
C TRP A 47 5.88 7.81 20.50
N ALA A 48 4.77 7.16 20.16
CA ALA A 48 3.59 7.05 21.02
C ALA A 48 3.88 6.34 22.36
N GLY A 49 4.75 5.32 22.35
CA GLY A 49 5.19 4.63 23.57
C GLY A 49 6.30 5.34 24.35
N LYS A 50 6.89 6.40 23.80
CA LYS A 50 8.08 7.08 24.37
C LYS A 50 7.80 8.49 24.86
N LEU A 51 6.73 9.11 24.40
CA LEU A 51 6.37 10.49 24.68
C LEU A 51 5.00 10.55 25.34
N SER A 52 4.75 11.58 26.15
CA SER A 52 3.39 11.84 26.61
C SER A 52 2.48 12.18 25.43
N ALA A 53 1.19 11.87 25.55
CA ALA A 53 0.20 12.12 24.51
C ALA A 53 0.16 13.60 24.06
N ASP A 54 0.40 14.54 24.99
CA ASP A 54 0.42 15.99 24.72
C ASP A 54 1.78 16.52 24.22
N HIS A 55 2.73 15.64 23.94
CA HIS A 55 4.02 16.07 23.43
C HIS A 55 3.89 16.69 22.03
N TRP A 56 4.49 17.86 21.82
CA TRP A 56 4.35 18.66 20.58
C TRP A 56 4.72 17.88 19.31
N ARG A 57 5.69 16.94 19.42
CA ARG A 57 6.07 16.04 18.31
C ARG A 57 4.90 15.20 17.82
N LEU A 58 4.10 14.60 18.71
CA LEU A 58 2.94 13.79 18.32
C LEU A 58 1.87 14.65 17.63
N ARG A 59 1.66 15.88 18.10
CA ARG A 59 0.77 16.85 17.41
C ARG A 59 1.28 17.22 16.02
N LEU A 60 2.59 17.46 15.88
CA LEU A 60 3.21 17.78 14.59
C LEU A 60 3.09 16.62 13.60
N LEU A 61 3.35 15.40 14.07
CA LEU A 61 3.17 14.18 13.26
C LEU A 61 1.73 14.03 12.79
N SER A 62 0.76 14.27 13.66
CA SER A 62 -0.65 14.18 13.30
C SER A 62 -1.04 15.17 12.20
N LYS A 63 -0.53 16.40 12.26
CA LYS A 63 -0.71 17.41 11.20
C LYS A 63 -0.03 17.01 9.89
N ALA A 64 1.20 16.49 9.95
CA ALA A 64 1.92 16.03 8.77
C ALA A 64 1.22 14.84 8.10
N ILE A 65 0.76 13.87 8.88
CA ILE A 65 -0.02 12.72 8.40
C ILE A 65 -1.29 13.19 7.70
N TYR A 66 -2.04 14.10 8.32
CA TYR A 66 -3.26 14.64 7.72
C TYR A 66 -3.00 15.34 6.38
N SER A 67 -1.99 16.23 6.32
CA SER A 67 -1.61 16.91 5.08
C SER A 67 -1.21 15.92 3.99
N THR A 68 -0.34 14.96 4.30
CA THR A 68 0.09 13.95 3.33
C THR A 68 -1.05 13.04 2.88
N TYR A 69 -2.02 12.76 3.75
CA TYR A 69 -3.23 12.04 3.34
C TYR A 69 -4.10 12.84 2.36
N GLN A 70 -4.21 14.17 2.54
CA GLN A 70 -4.86 15.04 1.56
C GLN A 70 -4.14 15.01 0.21
N ASP A 71 -2.81 14.96 0.20
CA ASP A 71 -2.04 14.81 -1.03
C ASP A 71 -2.32 13.45 -1.71
N CYS A 72 -2.40 12.36 -0.94
CA CYS A 72 -2.81 11.04 -1.46
C CYS A 72 -4.22 11.06 -2.08
N LEU A 73 -5.17 11.79 -1.47
CA LEU A 73 -6.52 11.99 -2.03
C LEU A 73 -6.44 12.75 -3.36
N ALA A 74 -5.71 13.85 -3.40
CA ALA A 74 -5.54 14.66 -4.62
C ALA A 74 -4.87 13.88 -5.76
N GLN A 75 -4.00 12.91 -5.44
CA GLN A 75 -3.33 12.04 -6.41
C GLN A 75 -4.14 10.77 -6.78
N GLY A 76 -5.33 10.58 -6.22
CA GLY A 76 -6.21 9.44 -6.52
C GLY A 76 -5.78 8.11 -5.89
N VAL A 77 -4.88 8.12 -4.90
CA VAL A 77 -4.34 6.91 -4.24
C VAL A 77 -4.86 6.73 -2.82
N SER A 78 -6.08 7.19 -2.56
CA SER A 78 -6.68 7.16 -1.23
C SER A 78 -6.98 5.77 -0.70
N ALA A 79 -7.24 4.80 -1.59
CA ALA A 79 -7.47 3.41 -1.19
C ALA A 79 -6.19 2.81 -0.58
N ASP A 80 -5.07 2.94 -1.29
CA ASP A 80 -3.77 2.45 -0.83
C ASP A 80 -3.34 3.19 0.45
N ALA A 81 -3.61 4.50 0.53
CA ALA A 81 -3.37 5.28 1.75
C ALA A 81 -4.19 4.77 2.95
N LYS A 82 -5.46 4.39 2.77
CA LYS A 82 -6.29 3.80 3.84
C LYS A 82 -5.73 2.45 4.30
N SER A 83 -5.28 1.61 3.37
CA SER A 83 -4.64 0.34 3.71
C SER A 83 -3.36 0.53 4.54
N LEU A 84 -2.63 1.64 4.37
CA LEU A 84 -1.50 1.98 5.25
C LEU A 84 -1.95 2.25 6.70
N PHE A 85 -3.08 2.93 6.91
CA PHE A 85 -3.64 3.13 8.26
C PHE A 85 -4.08 1.82 8.89
N GLU A 86 -4.73 0.95 8.12
CA GLU A 86 -5.19 -0.36 8.59
C GLU A 86 -4.02 -1.24 9.03
N ARG A 87 -2.97 -1.31 8.20
CA ARG A 87 -1.74 -2.02 8.53
C ARG A 87 -1.08 -1.46 9.79
N GLU A 88 -1.05 -0.14 9.95
CA GLU A 88 -0.46 0.47 11.14
C GLU A 88 -1.25 0.17 12.40
N ARG A 89 -2.59 0.16 12.31
CA ARG A 89 -3.47 -0.20 13.44
C ARG A 89 -3.29 -1.66 13.85
N GLN A 90 -3.14 -2.58 12.89
CA GLN A 90 -2.86 -3.98 13.18
C GLN A 90 -1.52 -4.14 13.91
N ALA A 91 -0.48 -3.45 13.42
CA ALA A 91 0.83 -3.46 14.05
C ALA A 91 0.89 -2.78 15.43
N GLN A 92 -0.13 -1.99 15.82
CA GLN A 92 -0.25 -1.47 17.19
C GLN A 92 -0.92 -2.45 18.15
N GLY A 93 -1.73 -3.39 17.65
CA GLY A 93 -2.45 -4.37 18.49
C GLY A 93 -1.63 -5.58 18.90
N GLU A 94 -0.47 -5.80 18.28
CA GLU A 94 0.40 -6.96 18.53
C GLU A 94 1.35 -6.74 19.73
N ASP A 95 1.65 -5.48 20.08
CA ASP A 95 2.57 -5.11 21.17
C ASP A 95 1.90 -5.08 22.58
N ASP A 96 0.59 -5.35 22.69
CA ASP A 96 -0.20 -5.20 23.92
C ASP A 96 -0.45 -6.53 24.68
N HIS A 97 0.34 -7.59 24.43
CA HIS A 97 0.23 -8.86 25.17
C HIS A 97 1.19 -8.91 26.38
N PRO A 98 0.71 -8.74 27.63
CA PRO A 98 1.53 -9.01 28.80
C PRO A 98 1.72 -10.52 28.98
N GLU A 99 2.98 -10.97 29.04
CA GLU A 99 3.33 -12.31 29.52
C GLU A 99 2.79 -12.50 30.95
N ASN A 100 2.12 -13.64 31.16
CA ASN A 100 1.49 -14.07 32.40
C ASN A 100 2.52 -14.61 33.40
#